data_AF-A0A1V5P3K6-F1
#
_entry.id   AF-A0A1V5P3K6-F1
#
_cell.length_a   1.000
_cell.length_b   1.000
_cell.length_c   1.000
_cell.angle_alpha   90.00
_cell.angle_beta   90.00
_cell.angle_gamma   90.00
#
_symmetry.space_group_name_H-M   'P 1'
#
loop_
_entity.id
_entity.type
_entity.pdbx_description
1 polymer ?
#
loop_
_entity_poly.entity_id
_entity_poly.type
_entity_poly.pdbx_seq_one_letter_code
_entity_poly.pdbx_strand_id
1 'polypeptide(L)'
;MKTLQSLFIFEVNIMDNGKYISISEASRISGKHIATIYKGIRKGRIQAKPVEAHANTGEARANTFKQVLKQDIIRLYGLVIEAPAKPVEYQVEARANTGEAMGETSRSLLKADIRAEMKEVIEDFFSTKQAELMKPIEQQALYKLGSVEKENTFLRAKVETLLQENTELQEKIKLLPGPAIIEEKEKSITALQQEKEALEGKINTLTAPIESVNQILMENAHNLSVLQKCKSELMEKLKQKEQEKEEALKELEARLKAEAEEAQRVIVEAWKKELETERNKSWWKKLFS
;
A
#
# COMPACT_ATOMS: atom_id res chain seq x y z
N MET A 1 -45.94 15.50 25.74
CA MET A 1 -47.02 14.55 25.43
C MET A 1 -46.63 13.73 24.21
N LYS A 2 -46.53 12.40 24.41
CA LYS A 2 -46.64 11.27 23.46
C LYS A 2 -45.86 11.34 22.13
N THR A 3 -44.63 10.84 22.14
CA THR A 3 -43.93 10.32 20.96
C THR A 3 -44.55 9.00 20.51
N LEU A 4 -44.99 8.94 19.26
CA LEU A 4 -45.53 7.74 18.62
C LEU A 4 -44.43 6.69 18.46
N GLN A 5 -44.64 5.54 19.10
CA GLN A 5 -43.87 4.33 18.87
C GLN A 5 -44.17 3.82 17.45
N SER A 6 -43.13 3.79 16.64
CA SER A 6 -43.10 3.10 15.35
C SER A 6 -43.14 1.59 15.62
N LEU A 7 -44.28 0.97 15.29
CA LEU A 7 -44.42 -0.49 15.18
C LEU A 7 -43.75 -0.93 13.88
N PHE A 8 -42.45 -1.19 13.93
CA PHE A 8 -41.79 -2.08 12.97
C PHE A 8 -41.85 -3.50 13.52
N ILE A 9 -42.81 -4.28 13.02
CA ILE A 9 -42.83 -5.73 13.16
C ILE A 9 -41.71 -6.24 12.25
N PHE A 10 -40.50 -6.36 12.80
CA PHE A 10 -39.49 -7.22 12.21
C PHE A 10 -39.92 -8.66 12.50
N GLU A 11 -40.16 -9.42 11.43
CA GLU A 11 -40.16 -10.87 11.48
C GLU A 11 -38.90 -11.33 12.22
N VAL A 12 -39.10 -11.84 13.43
CA VAL A 12 -38.03 -12.41 14.23
C VAL A 12 -37.74 -13.76 13.62
N ASN A 13 -36.65 -13.82 12.87
CA ASN A 13 -35.99 -15.05 12.51
C ASN A 13 -35.48 -15.70 13.82
N ILE A 14 -36.34 -16.47 14.50
CA ILE A 14 -35.98 -17.28 15.68
C ILE A 14 -35.27 -18.53 15.18
N MET A 15 -34.12 -18.39 14.53
CA MET A 15 -33.21 -19.50 14.26
C MET A 15 -31.78 -18.95 14.18
N ASP A 16 -31.13 -18.80 15.34
CA ASP A 16 -29.71 -19.14 15.39
C ASP A 16 -29.31 -19.57 16.80
N ASN A 17 -28.58 -20.68 16.88
CA ASN A 17 -28.03 -21.27 18.11
C ASN A 17 -26.80 -20.48 18.60
N GLY A 18 -26.88 -19.16 18.56
CA GLY A 18 -25.85 -18.24 19.01
C GLY A 18 -25.79 -18.19 20.53
N LYS A 19 -24.71 -18.73 21.11
CA LYS A 19 -24.38 -18.60 22.54
C LYS A 19 -24.35 -17.11 23.00
N TYR A 20 -24.05 -16.20 22.09
CA TYR A 20 -23.99 -14.75 22.29
C TYR A 20 -25.07 -14.03 21.48
N ILE A 21 -25.72 -13.04 22.11
CA ILE A 21 -26.75 -12.17 21.52
C ILE A 21 -26.32 -10.70 21.60
N SER A 22 -26.85 -9.86 20.73
CA SER A 22 -26.63 -8.41 20.80
C SER A 22 -27.31 -7.80 22.04
N ILE A 23 -26.84 -6.64 22.48
CA ILE A 23 -27.45 -5.93 23.63
C ILE A 23 -28.89 -5.49 23.30
N SER A 24 -29.18 -5.17 22.04
CA SER A 24 -30.53 -4.83 21.58
C SER A 24 -31.49 -6.03 21.69
N GLU A 25 -31.04 -7.23 21.29
CA GLU A 25 -31.82 -8.46 21.46
C GLU A 25 -31.98 -8.81 22.94
N ALA A 26 -30.93 -8.68 23.75
CA ALA A 26 -31.01 -8.90 25.19
C ALA A 26 -32.02 -7.96 25.87
N SER A 27 -32.13 -6.72 25.41
CA SER A 27 -33.12 -5.75 25.88
C SER A 27 -34.54 -6.19 25.56
N ARG A 28 -34.78 -6.71 24.35
CA ARG A 28 -36.08 -7.26 23.94
C ARG A 28 -36.47 -8.51 24.74
N ILE A 29 -35.53 -9.44 24.94
CA ILE A 29 -35.78 -10.72 25.65
C ILE A 29 -36.07 -10.50 27.13
N SER A 30 -35.35 -9.58 27.77
CA SER A 30 -35.48 -9.33 29.22
C SER A 30 -36.53 -8.27 29.59
N GLY A 31 -37.04 -7.51 28.62
CA GLY A 31 -37.86 -6.32 28.85
C GLY A 31 -37.13 -5.20 29.62
N LYS A 32 -35.78 -5.27 29.73
CA LYS A 32 -34.98 -4.27 30.44
C LYS A 32 -34.35 -3.28 29.47
N HIS A 33 -34.28 -2.02 29.90
CA HIS A 33 -33.60 -0.98 29.15
C HIS A 33 -32.11 -1.32 28.93
N ILE A 34 -31.59 -0.98 27.74
CA ILE A 34 -30.20 -1.22 27.31
C ILE A 34 -29.17 -0.77 28.37
N ALA A 35 -29.38 0.38 29.02
CA ALA A 35 -28.49 0.90 30.06
C ALA A 35 -28.37 -0.05 31.27
N THR A 36 -29.44 -0.77 31.62
CA THR A 36 -29.45 -1.75 32.72
C THR A 36 -28.57 -2.95 32.38
N ILE A 37 -28.59 -3.38 31.12
CA ILE A 37 -27.72 -4.46 30.62
C ILE A 37 -26.26 -4.01 30.68
N TYR A 38 -25.94 -2.80 30.22
CA TYR A 38 -24.59 -2.24 30.35
C TYR A 38 -24.11 -2.10 31.81
N LYS A 39 -25.02 -1.79 32.74
CA LYS A 39 -24.71 -1.75 34.18
C LYS A 39 -24.37 -3.14 34.72
N GLY A 40 -25.04 -4.19 34.23
CA GLY A 40 -24.73 -5.59 34.55
C GLY A 40 -23.35 -6.02 34.02
N ILE A 41 -22.99 -5.59 32.80
CA ILE A 41 -21.67 -5.83 32.21
C ILE A 41 -20.57 -5.13 33.02
N ARG A 42 -20.74 -3.84 33.36
CA ARG A 42 -19.75 -3.09 34.16
C ARG A 42 -19.54 -3.67 35.55
N LYS A 43 -20.56 -4.30 36.12
CA LYS A 43 -20.49 -4.97 37.43
C LYS A 43 -19.95 -6.40 37.36
N GLY A 44 -19.54 -6.87 36.17
CA GLY A 44 -19.01 -8.23 35.97
C GLY A 44 -20.05 -9.34 36.11
N ARG A 45 -21.35 -9.01 36.14
CA ARG A 45 -22.43 -10.01 36.30
C ARG A 45 -22.83 -10.68 34.98
N ILE A 46 -22.52 -10.03 33.85
CA ILE A 46 -22.85 -10.50 32.50
C ILE A 46 -21.55 -10.56 31.72
N GLN A 47 -21.22 -11.72 31.13
CA GLN A 47 -20.08 -11.85 30.26
C GLN A 47 -20.36 -11.18 28.91
N ALA A 48 -19.43 -10.31 28.48
CA ALA A 48 -19.54 -9.59 27.21
C ALA A 48 -18.29 -9.83 26.35
N LYS A 49 -18.50 -10.12 25.06
CA LYS A 49 -17.45 -10.23 24.05
C LYS A 49 -17.48 -8.99 23.14
N PRO A 50 -16.35 -8.30 22.91
CA PRO A 50 -16.27 -7.28 21.88
C PRO A 50 -16.30 -7.95 20.50
N VAL A 51 -17.13 -7.43 19.59
CA VAL A 51 -17.17 -7.84 18.19
C VAL A 51 -16.88 -6.62 17.34
N GLU A 52 -15.89 -6.75 16.47
CA GLU A 52 -15.51 -5.72 15.51
C GLU A 52 -16.41 -5.84 14.28
N ALA A 53 -17.12 -4.77 13.95
CA ALA A 53 -17.80 -4.66 12.67
C ALA A 53 -16.78 -4.24 11.62
N HIS A 54 -16.51 -5.08 10.62
CA HIS A 54 -15.89 -4.61 9.39
C HIS A 54 -16.92 -3.75 8.65
N ALA A 55 -16.69 -2.44 8.60
CA ALA A 55 -17.48 -1.56 7.74
C ALA A 55 -17.10 -1.87 6.28
N ASN A 56 -18.08 -2.30 5.48
CA ASN A 56 -17.94 -2.46 4.03
C ASN A 56 -17.92 -1.12 3.27
N THR A 57 -17.63 -0.02 3.95
CA THR A 57 -17.51 1.32 3.38
C THR A 57 -16.27 1.96 3.98
N GLY A 58 -15.39 2.49 3.12
CA GLY A 58 -14.01 2.91 3.40
C GLY A 58 -13.85 4.13 4.31
N GLU A 59 -14.58 4.21 5.42
CA GLU A 59 -14.34 5.15 6.50
C GLU A 59 -13.83 4.39 7.73
N ALA A 60 -12.58 4.66 8.07
CA ALA A 60 -11.83 4.03 9.15
C ALA A 60 -12.35 4.45 10.54
N ARG A 61 -13.47 3.87 10.97
CA ARG A 61 -13.78 3.64 12.39
C ARG A 61 -14.48 2.30 12.53
N ALA A 62 -13.75 1.28 12.98
CA ALA A 62 -14.34 0.01 13.38
C ALA A 62 -15.34 0.28 14.53
N ASN A 63 -16.63 0.23 14.23
CA ASN A 63 -17.66 0.29 15.25
C ASN A 63 -17.62 -1.02 16.03
N THR A 64 -17.02 -0.98 17.22
CA THR A 64 -17.00 -2.12 18.13
C THR A 64 -18.33 -2.17 18.88
N PHE A 65 -19.07 -3.28 18.74
CA PHE A 65 -20.28 -3.52 19.52
C PHE A 65 -20.08 -4.72 20.44
N LYS A 66 -20.76 -4.71 21.60
CA LYS A 66 -20.65 -5.78 22.60
C LYS A 66 -21.78 -6.79 22.43
N GLN A 67 -21.43 -8.06 22.44
CA GLN A 67 -22.40 -9.16 22.52
C GLN A 67 -22.34 -9.80 23.92
N VAL A 68 -23.48 -10.27 24.42
CA VAL A 68 -23.64 -10.84 25.77
C VAL A 68 -24.13 -12.28 25.70
N LEU A 69 -23.78 -13.11 26.69
CA LEU A 69 -24.30 -14.48 26.77
C LEU A 69 -25.80 -14.48 27.01
N LYS A 70 -26.54 -15.21 26.16
CA LYS A 70 -28.01 -15.35 26.30
C LYS A 70 -28.41 -15.91 27.67
N GLN A 71 -27.63 -16.88 28.18
CA GLN A 71 -27.87 -17.52 29.47
C GLN A 71 -27.76 -16.55 30.65
N ASP A 72 -26.80 -15.63 30.64
CA ASP A 72 -26.61 -14.65 31.72
C ASP A 72 -27.79 -13.67 31.80
N ILE A 73 -28.34 -13.29 30.65
CA ILE A 73 -29.50 -12.39 30.57
C ILE A 73 -30.75 -13.08 31.12
N ILE A 74 -31.00 -14.32 30.72
CA ILE A 74 -32.13 -15.12 31.23
C ILE A 74 -32.00 -15.35 32.74
N ARG A 75 -30.79 -15.71 33.21
CA ARG A 75 -30.52 -15.96 34.63
C ARG A 75 -30.73 -14.74 35.51
N LEU A 76 -30.30 -13.55 35.05
CA LEU A 76 -30.34 -12.34 35.88
C LEU A 76 -31.67 -11.58 35.81
N TYR A 77 -32.39 -11.65 34.69
CA TYR A 77 -33.54 -10.79 34.44
C TYR A 77 -34.84 -11.53 34.10
N GLY A 78 -34.81 -12.85 33.89
CA GLY A 78 -35.97 -13.65 33.50
C GLY A 78 -36.44 -13.39 32.06
N LEU A 79 -37.43 -14.17 31.61
CA LEU A 79 -38.13 -13.95 30.34
C LEU A 79 -39.38 -13.10 30.60
N VAL A 80 -39.49 -11.95 29.93
CA VAL A 80 -40.74 -11.20 29.87
C VAL A 80 -41.24 -11.31 28.44
N ILE A 81 -42.14 -12.27 28.20
CA ILE A 81 -42.90 -12.33 26.95
C ILE A 81 -44.07 -11.36 27.13
N GLU A 82 -43.95 -10.13 26.62
CA GLU A 82 -45.11 -9.25 26.49
C GLU A 82 -46.01 -9.81 25.38
N ALA A 83 -47.05 -10.54 25.77
CA ALA A 83 -48.12 -10.95 24.87
C ALA A 83 -48.95 -9.73 24.42
N PRO A 84 -49.41 -9.66 23.16
CA PRO A 84 -50.23 -8.55 22.69
C PRO A 84 -51.58 -8.54 23.41
N ALA A 85 -51.93 -7.36 23.93
CA ALA A 85 -53.17 -7.11 24.66
C ALA A 85 -54.42 -7.46 23.83
N LYS A 86 -55.35 -8.22 24.43
CA LYS A 86 -56.68 -8.51 23.89
C LYS A 86 -57.54 -7.22 23.86
N PRO A 87 -58.44 -7.08 22.87
CA PRO A 87 -59.39 -5.96 22.83
C PRO A 87 -60.48 -6.16 23.88
N VAL A 88 -60.87 -5.06 24.52
CA VAL A 88 -61.94 -5.00 25.52
C VAL A 88 -63.30 -5.04 24.82
N GLU A 89 -64.07 -6.07 25.12
CA GLU A 89 -65.46 -6.26 24.69
C GLU A 89 -66.38 -5.31 25.49
N TYR A 90 -67.10 -4.41 24.81
CA TYR A 90 -68.19 -3.65 25.42
C TYR A 90 -69.45 -4.52 25.41
N GLN A 91 -69.93 -4.94 26.59
CA GLN A 91 -71.28 -5.47 26.75
C GLN A 91 -72.27 -4.30 26.88
N VAL A 92 -73.18 -4.19 25.92
CA VAL A 92 -74.37 -3.34 26.01
C VAL A 92 -75.48 -4.21 26.61
N GLU A 93 -75.82 -4.00 27.87
CA GLU A 93 -77.02 -4.56 28.48
C GLU A 93 -78.25 -3.80 27.98
N ALA A 94 -79.04 -4.47 27.13
CA ALA A 94 -80.38 -4.01 26.76
C ALA A 94 -81.34 -4.25 27.95
N ARG A 95 -81.66 -3.20 28.71
CA ARG A 95 -82.80 -3.22 29.63
C ARG A 95 -84.09 -2.90 28.88
N ALA A 96 -84.85 -3.94 28.57
CA ALA A 96 -86.27 -3.81 28.26
C ALA A 96 -87.01 -3.42 29.55
N ASN A 97 -87.64 -2.24 29.55
CA ASN A 97 -88.64 -1.86 30.55
C ASN A 97 -89.93 -1.52 29.80
N THR A 98 -90.83 -2.49 29.75
CA THR A 98 -92.24 -2.32 29.39
C THR A 98 -92.97 -1.67 30.57
N GLY A 99 -93.40 -0.44 30.38
CA GLY A 99 -94.36 0.24 31.25
C GLY A 99 -95.44 0.86 30.37
N GLU A 100 -96.59 0.21 30.32
CA GLU A 100 -97.82 0.75 29.75
C GLU A 100 -98.26 1.99 30.54
N ALA A 101 -98.65 3.05 29.83
CA ALA A 101 -99.57 4.05 30.38
C ALA A 101 -100.38 4.66 29.24
N MET A 102 -101.63 4.20 29.18
CA MET A 102 -102.75 4.73 28.42
C MET A 102 -102.89 6.26 28.56
N GLY A 103 -103.20 6.92 27.44
CA GLY A 103 -103.94 8.19 27.43
C GLY A 103 -103.14 9.42 27.01
N GLU A 104 -102.87 9.58 25.70
CA GLU A 104 -102.60 10.91 25.10
C GLU A 104 -102.60 10.86 23.55
N THR A 105 -103.59 10.24 22.92
CA THR A 105 -103.57 9.94 21.47
C THR A 105 -103.46 11.19 20.57
N SER A 106 -103.87 12.37 21.03
CA SER A 106 -103.77 13.62 20.24
C SER A 106 -102.53 14.49 20.54
N ARG A 107 -101.80 14.26 21.66
CA ARG A 107 -100.47 14.86 21.93
C ARG A 107 -99.32 13.93 21.53
N SER A 108 -99.58 12.62 21.50
CA SER A 108 -98.65 11.56 21.12
C SER A 108 -98.27 11.60 19.64
N LEU A 109 -99.21 11.92 18.74
CA LEU A 109 -98.93 11.99 17.30
C LEU A 109 -97.99 13.16 16.97
N LEU A 110 -98.22 14.34 17.54
CA LEU A 110 -97.28 15.47 17.46
C LEU A 110 -95.92 15.16 18.09
N LYS A 111 -95.87 14.45 19.23
CA LYS A 111 -94.60 13.99 19.84
C LYS A 111 -93.89 12.90 19.03
N ALA A 112 -94.61 12.12 18.21
CA ALA A 112 -94.06 11.07 17.38
C ALA A 112 -93.46 11.66 16.09
N ASP A 113 -94.16 12.61 15.44
CA ASP A 113 -93.63 13.36 14.29
C ASP A 113 -92.39 14.17 14.68
N ILE A 114 -92.44 14.91 15.79
CA ILE A 114 -91.28 15.67 16.29
C ILE A 114 -90.11 14.71 16.65
N ARG A 115 -90.37 13.49 17.12
CA ARG A 115 -89.31 12.50 17.37
C ARG A 115 -88.74 11.91 16.08
N ALA A 116 -89.56 11.73 15.05
CA ALA A 116 -89.13 11.23 13.75
C ALA A 116 -88.24 12.28 13.08
N GLU A 117 -88.67 13.54 13.03
CA GLU A 117 -87.85 14.66 12.56
C GLU A 117 -86.57 14.82 13.38
N MET A 118 -86.63 14.71 14.71
CA MET A 118 -85.43 14.78 15.54
C MET A 118 -84.45 13.64 15.25
N LYS A 119 -84.94 12.42 14.98
CA LYS A 119 -84.09 11.30 14.58
C LYS A 119 -83.44 11.54 13.22
N GLU A 120 -84.19 12.04 12.26
CA GLU A 120 -83.70 12.37 10.92
C GLU A 120 -82.62 13.46 11.01
N VAL A 121 -82.86 14.54 11.75
CA VAL A 121 -81.87 15.61 12.00
C VAL A 121 -80.62 15.06 12.69
N ILE A 122 -80.77 14.11 13.61
CA ILE A 122 -79.63 13.45 14.28
C ILE A 122 -78.84 12.57 13.30
N GLU A 123 -79.52 11.79 12.46
CA GLU A 123 -78.89 10.95 11.43
C GLU A 123 -78.17 11.79 10.37
N ASP A 124 -78.78 12.89 9.92
CA ASP A 124 -78.17 13.85 9.01
C ASP A 124 -76.96 14.53 9.64
N PHE A 125 -77.07 14.92 10.92
CA PHE A 125 -75.94 15.49 11.66
C PHE A 125 -74.78 14.49 11.77
N PHE A 126 -75.04 13.23 12.14
CA PHE A 126 -74.02 12.20 12.22
C PHE A 126 -73.42 11.87 10.86
N SER A 127 -74.22 11.78 9.81
CA SER A 127 -73.75 11.55 8.44
C SER A 127 -72.85 12.69 7.96
N THR A 128 -73.24 13.93 8.25
CA THR A 128 -72.45 15.13 7.94
C THR A 128 -71.13 15.12 8.71
N LYS A 129 -71.15 14.83 10.02
CA LYS A 129 -69.94 14.76 10.84
C LYS A 129 -69.02 13.60 10.50
N GLN A 130 -69.58 12.46 10.12
CA GLN A 130 -68.82 11.33 9.62
C GLN A 130 -68.14 11.68 8.30
N ALA A 131 -68.84 12.35 7.37
CA ALA A 131 -68.24 12.82 6.11
C ALA A 131 -67.16 13.89 6.35
N GLU A 132 -67.36 14.82 7.27
CA GLU A 132 -66.35 15.83 7.67
C GLU A 132 -65.10 15.19 8.27
N LEU A 133 -65.24 14.11 9.04
CA LEU A 133 -64.11 13.36 9.62
C LEU A 133 -63.42 12.44 8.61
N MET A 134 -64.16 11.87 7.66
CA MET A 134 -63.63 10.90 6.71
C MET A 134 -62.73 11.55 5.66
N LYS A 135 -63.10 12.73 5.15
CA LYS A 135 -62.30 13.48 4.17
C LYS A 135 -60.83 13.72 4.58
N PRO A 136 -60.50 14.24 5.79
CA PRO A 136 -59.11 14.43 6.19
C PRO A 136 -58.37 13.11 6.40
N ILE A 137 -59.05 12.03 6.79
CA ILE A 137 -58.45 10.69 6.91
C ILE A 137 -58.08 10.16 5.53
N GLU A 138 -58.98 10.27 4.56
CA GLU A 138 -58.74 9.88 3.16
C GLU A 138 -57.58 10.69 2.56
N GLN A 139 -57.56 12.02 2.78
CA GLN A 139 -56.46 12.87 2.33
C GLN A 139 -55.12 12.49 2.97
N GLN A 140 -55.10 12.20 4.28
CA GLN A 140 -53.88 11.76 4.95
C GLN A 140 -53.43 10.38 4.45
N ALA A 141 -54.36 9.47 4.17
CA ALA A 141 -54.07 8.16 3.61
C ALA A 141 -53.49 8.27 2.20
N LEU A 142 -54.09 9.08 1.32
CA LEU A 142 -53.59 9.37 -0.02
C LEU A 142 -52.21 10.02 0.00
N TYR A 143 -51.98 10.97 0.92
CA TYR A 143 -50.66 11.60 1.08
C TYR A 143 -49.59 10.59 1.48
N LYS A 144 -49.89 9.74 2.49
CA LYS A 144 -48.95 8.69 2.93
C LYS A 144 -48.71 7.67 1.83
N LEU A 145 -49.76 7.26 1.12
CA LEU A 145 -49.65 6.34 0.00
C LEU A 145 -48.74 6.90 -1.10
N GLY A 146 -48.94 8.17 -1.49
CA GLY A 146 -48.09 8.81 -2.48
C GLY A 146 -46.62 8.94 -2.05
N SER A 147 -46.34 9.14 -0.76
CA SER A 147 -44.96 9.10 -0.24
C SER A 147 -44.35 7.70 -0.33
N VAL A 148 -45.11 6.65 0.01
CA VAL A 148 -44.66 5.26 -0.09
C VAL A 148 -44.43 4.85 -1.55
N GLU A 149 -45.30 5.28 -2.48
CA GLU A 149 -45.13 5.02 -3.91
C GLU A 149 -43.86 5.66 -4.46
N LYS A 150 -43.55 6.91 -4.06
CA LYS A 150 -42.29 7.58 -4.42
C LYS A 150 -41.06 6.85 -3.88
N GLU A 151 -41.11 6.35 -2.66
CA GLU A 151 -40.02 5.55 -2.10
C GLU A 151 -39.89 4.23 -2.85
N ASN A 152 -41.00 3.58 -3.20
CA ASN A 152 -40.99 2.32 -3.94
C ASN A 152 -40.38 2.49 -5.34
N THR A 153 -40.74 3.56 -6.07
CA THR A 153 -40.14 3.84 -7.39
C THR A 153 -38.66 4.17 -7.29
N PHE A 154 -38.26 4.95 -6.27
CA PHE A 154 -36.84 5.23 -6.01
C PHE A 154 -36.04 3.96 -5.70
N LEU A 155 -36.57 3.08 -4.84
CA LEU A 155 -35.92 1.82 -4.48
C LEU A 155 -35.81 0.88 -5.68
N ARG A 156 -36.86 0.79 -6.52
CA ARG A 156 -36.81 0.01 -7.76
C ARG A 156 -35.72 0.51 -8.70
N ALA A 157 -35.65 1.82 -8.93
CA ALA A 157 -34.61 2.42 -9.77
C ALA A 157 -33.21 2.14 -9.20
N LYS A 158 -33.02 2.25 -7.88
CA LYS A 158 -31.75 1.95 -7.23
C LYS A 158 -31.36 0.46 -7.35
N VAL A 159 -32.31 -0.45 -7.24
CA VAL A 159 -32.06 -1.89 -7.42
C VAL A 159 -31.67 -2.17 -8.87
N GLU A 160 -32.36 -1.56 -9.82
CA GLU A 160 -32.06 -1.69 -11.25
C GLU A 160 -30.63 -1.21 -11.57
N THR A 161 -30.23 -0.04 -11.06
CA THR A 161 -28.86 0.47 -11.24
C THR A 161 -27.81 -0.46 -10.62
N LEU A 162 -28.07 -0.99 -9.41
CA LEU A 162 -27.13 -1.92 -8.76
C LEU A 162 -27.01 -3.25 -9.51
N LEU A 163 -28.11 -3.73 -10.10
CA LEU A 163 -28.08 -4.93 -10.94
C LEU A 163 -27.26 -4.67 -12.21
N GLN A 164 -27.44 -3.50 -12.84
CA GLN A 164 -26.67 -3.12 -14.02
C GLN A 164 -25.17 -3.01 -13.71
N GLU A 165 -24.79 -2.31 -12.65
CA GLU A 165 -23.40 -2.22 -12.20
C GLU A 165 -22.79 -3.61 -11.89
N ASN A 166 -23.56 -4.49 -11.26
CA ASN A 166 -23.11 -5.85 -10.97
C ASN A 166 -22.89 -6.66 -12.26
N THR A 167 -23.78 -6.54 -13.24
CA THR A 167 -23.58 -7.18 -14.55
C THR A 167 -22.33 -6.67 -15.27
N GLU A 168 -22.10 -5.35 -15.27
CA GLU A 168 -20.90 -4.75 -15.85
C GLU A 168 -19.62 -5.20 -15.14
N LEU A 169 -19.64 -5.31 -13.81
CA LEU A 169 -18.50 -5.81 -13.04
C LEU A 169 -18.21 -7.28 -13.35
N GLN A 170 -19.24 -8.12 -13.48
CA GLN A 170 -19.08 -9.51 -13.87
C GLN A 170 -18.49 -9.66 -15.27
N GLU A 171 -18.91 -8.81 -16.23
CA GLU A 171 -18.31 -8.78 -17.56
C GLU A 171 -16.84 -8.34 -17.52
N LYS A 172 -16.51 -7.30 -16.76
CA LYS A 172 -15.11 -6.86 -16.56
C LYS A 172 -14.25 -7.97 -15.95
N ILE A 173 -14.76 -8.71 -14.97
CA ILE A 173 -14.05 -9.84 -14.35
C ILE A 173 -13.81 -10.96 -15.38
N LYS A 174 -14.78 -11.24 -16.26
CA LYS A 174 -14.61 -12.24 -17.33
C LYS A 174 -13.56 -11.83 -18.37
N LEU A 175 -13.36 -10.53 -18.58
CA LEU A 175 -12.33 -10.00 -19.48
C LEU A 175 -10.92 -10.03 -18.87
N LEU A 176 -10.80 -10.15 -17.54
CA LEU A 176 -9.50 -10.26 -16.89
C LEU A 176 -8.82 -11.58 -17.28
N PRO A 177 -7.48 -11.60 -17.37
CA PRO A 177 -6.73 -12.82 -17.62
C PRO A 177 -7.07 -13.87 -16.56
N GLY A 178 -7.47 -15.06 -17.00
CA GLY A 178 -7.77 -16.17 -16.10
C GLY A 178 -6.53 -16.62 -15.32
N PRO A 179 -6.72 -17.33 -14.19
CA PRO A 179 -5.63 -17.79 -13.33
C PRO A 179 -4.58 -18.62 -14.09
N ALA A 180 -4.98 -19.41 -15.09
CA ALA A 180 -4.06 -20.19 -15.92
C ALA A 180 -3.07 -19.30 -16.71
N ILE A 181 -3.53 -18.17 -17.25
CA ILE A 181 -2.67 -17.24 -18.00
C ILE A 181 -1.71 -16.53 -17.04
N ILE A 182 -2.18 -16.23 -15.82
CA ILE A 182 -1.36 -15.62 -14.78
C ILE A 182 -0.26 -16.59 -14.35
N GLU A 183 -0.60 -17.84 -14.06
CA GLU A 183 0.37 -18.88 -13.69
C GLU A 183 1.42 -19.13 -14.78
N GLU A 184 1.02 -19.13 -16.06
CA GLU A 184 1.95 -19.28 -17.18
C GLU A 184 2.92 -18.10 -17.29
N LYS A 185 2.42 -16.87 -17.09
CA LYS A 185 3.29 -15.67 -17.01
C LYS A 185 4.22 -15.72 -15.81
N GLU A 186 3.76 -16.17 -14.65
CA GLU A 186 4.60 -16.34 -13.45
C GLU A 186 5.71 -17.39 -13.67
N LYS A 187 5.38 -18.53 -14.30
CA LYS A 187 6.38 -19.53 -14.72
C LYS A 187 7.40 -18.95 -15.71
N SER A 188 6.94 -18.11 -16.64
CA SER A 188 7.83 -17.46 -17.61
C SER A 188 8.76 -16.45 -16.94
N ILE A 189 8.23 -15.65 -16.00
CA ILE A 189 9.02 -14.68 -15.22
C ILE A 189 10.05 -15.40 -14.37
N THR A 190 9.67 -16.48 -13.69
CA THR A 190 10.62 -17.26 -12.86
C THR A 190 11.72 -17.91 -13.70
N ALA A 191 11.40 -18.43 -14.89
CA ALA A 191 12.42 -18.94 -15.82
C ALA A 191 13.39 -17.84 -16.28
N LEU A 192 12.89 -16.66 -16.66
CA LEU A 192 13.72 -15.52 -17.03
C LEU A 192 14.60 -15.02 -15.88
N GLN A 193 14.07 -15.06 -14.64
CA GLN A 193 14.83 -14.70 -13.44
C GLN A 193 16.02 -15.64 -13.23
N GLN A 194 15.79 -16.95 -13.36
CA GLN A 194 16.85 -17.96 -13.25
C GLN A 194 17.90 -17.81 -14.36
N GLU A 195 17.49 -17.54 -15.59
CA GLU A 195 18.40 -17.29 -16.71
C GLU A 195 19.27 -16.05 -16.46
N LYS A 196 18.67 -14.96 -15.94
CA LYS A 196 19.39 -13.74 -15.59
C LYS A 196 20.45 -14.01 -14.52
N GLU A 197 20.10 -14.71 -13.44
CA GLU A 197 21.06 -15.08 -12.38
C GLU A 197 22.21 -15.94 -12.92
N ALA A 198 21.91 -16.88 -13.82
CA ALA A 198 22.93 -17.70 -14.47
C ALA A 198 23.88 -16.88 -15.37
N LEU A 199 23.34 -15.89 -16.09
CA LEU A 199 24.15 -14.98 -16.92
C LEU A 199 25.00 -14.03 -16.06
N GLU A 200 24.46 -13.48 -14.98
CA GLU A 200 25.22 -12.69 -14.01
C GLU A 200 26.37 -13.50 -13.39
N GLY A 201 26.11 -14.77 -13.05
CA GLY A 201 27.16 -15.71 -12.63
C GLY A 201 28.27 -15.86 -13.66
N LYS A 202 27.92 -16.09 -14.94
CA LYS A 202 28.91 -16.19 -16.04
C LYS A 202 29.70 -14.89 -16.23
N ILE A 203 29.04 -13.74 -16.17
CA ILE A 203 29.70 -12.43 -16.27
C ILE A 203 30.74 -12.30 -15.16
N ASN A 204 30.36 -12.57 -13.91
CA ASN A 204 31.29 -12.48 -12.78
C ASN A 204 32.50 -13.42 -12.93
N THR A 205 32.29 -14.63 -13.47
CA THR A 205 33.41 -15.55 -13.75
C THR A 205 34.34 -15.08 -14.85
N LEU A 206 33.88 -14.25 -15.79
CA LEU A 206 34.69 -13.69 -16.87
C LEU A 206 35.36 -12.36 -16.49
N THR A 207 34.70 -11.54 -15.65
CA THR A 207 35.23 -10.24 -15.22
C THR A 207 36.52 -10.39 -14.43
N ALA A 208 36.61 -11.34 -13.49
CA ALA A 208 37.81 -11.53 -12.68
C ALA A 208 39.08 -11.88 -13.50
N PRO A 209 39.02 -12.83 -14.47
CA PRO A 209 40.12 -13.04 -15.42
C PRO A 209 40.48 -11.80 -16.25
N ILE A 210 39.49 -11.02 -16.70
CA ILE A 210 39.72 -9.81 -17.49
C ILE A 210 40.48 -8.75 -16.68
N GLU A 211 40.08 -8.52 -15.42
CA GLU A 211 40.78 -7.60 -14.51
C GLU A 211 42.22 -8.06 -14.26
N SER A 212 42.42 -9.36 -14.04
CA SER A 212 43.75 -9.94 -13.87
C SER A 212 44.63 -9.74 -15.13
N VAL A 213 44.10 -10.02 -16.32
CA VAL A 213 44.82 -9.79 -17.59
C VAL A 213 45.15 -8.31 -17.78
N ASN A 214 44.21 -7.41 -17.48
CA ASN A 214 44.44 -5.96 -17.57
C ASN A 214 45.56 -5.51 -16.62
N GLN A 215 45.61 -6.05 -15.41
CA GLN A 215 46.69 -5.77 -14.47
C GLN A 215 48.05 -6.24 -14.99
N ILE A 216 48.12 -7.47 -15.54
CA ILE A 216 49.35 -8.00 -16.15
C ILE A 216 49.79 -7.11 -17.33
N LEU A 217 48.88 -6.64 -18.16
CA LEU A 217 49.20 -5.75 -19.28
C LEU A 217 49.76 -4.40 -18.81
N MET A 218 49.21 -3.84 -17.74
CA MET A 218 49.71 -2.60 -17.13
C MET A 218 51.12 -2.78 -16.56
N GLU A 219 51.38 -3.88 -15.85
CA GLU A 219 52.70 -4.21 -15.32
C GLU A 219 53.73 -4.42 -16.45
N ASN A 220 53.34 -5.12 -17.51
CA ASN A 220 54.20 -5.32 -18.68
C ASN A 220 54.50 -4.01 -19.41
N ALA A 221 53.53 -3.11 -19.56
CA ALA A 221 53.74 -1.79 -20.13
C ALA A 221 54.72 -0.96 -19.29
N HIS A 222 54.60 -1.03 -17.95
CA HIS A 222 55.53 -0.38 -17.04
C HIS A 222 56.95 -0.96 -17.18
N ASN A 223 57.09 -2.28 -17.17
CA ASN A 223 58.37 -2.98 -17.32
C ASN A 223 59.05 -2.62 -18.66
N LEU A 224 58.29 -2.55 -19.76
CA LEU A 224 58.81 -2.12 -21.06
C LEU A 224 59.34 -0.68 -21.02
N SER A 225 58.64 0.24 -20.34
CA SER A 225 59.12 1.62 -20.18
C SER A 225 60.42 1.68 -19.38
N VAL A 226 60.53 0.91 -18.30
CA VAL A 226 61.76 0.81 -17.50
C VAL A 226 62.91 0.25 -18.32
N LEU A 227 62.67 -0.83 -19.10
CA LEU A 227 63.68 -1.41 -19.99
C LEU A 227 64.12 -0.43 -21.08
N GLN A 228 63.19 0.35 -21.64
CA GLN A 228 63.53 1.40 -22.62
C GLN A 228 64.43 2.48 -22.02
N LYS A 229 64.13 2.95 -20.80
CA LYS A 229 64.97 3.91 -20.08
C LYS A 229 66.36 3.35 -19.78
N CYS A 230 66.42 2.14 -19.25
CA CYS A 230 67.69 1.47 -18.96
C CYS A 230 68.52 1.27 -20.24
N LYS A 231 67.88 0.90 -21.36
CA LYS A 231 68.53 0.81 -22.67
C LYS A 231 69.10 2.16 -23.11
N SER A 232 68.35 3.26 -23.00
CA SER A 232 68.86 4.59 -23.35
C SER A 232 70.05 5.00 -22.49
N GLU A 233 69.99 4.77 -21.18
CA GLU A 233 71.08 5.07 -20.25
C GLU A 233 72.35 4.26 -20.57
N LEU A 234 72.20 2.97 -20.91
CA LEU A 234 73.32 2.12 -21.30
C LEU A 234 73.93 2.56 -22.64
N MET A 235 73.11 2.94 -23.62
CA MET A 235 73.62 3.47 -24.90
C MET A 235 74.38 4.77 -24.70
N GLU A 236 73.91 5.66 -23.82
CA GLU A 236 74.60 6.91 -23.49
C GLU A 236 75.94 6.65 -22.79
N LYS A 237 75.96 5.77 -21.77
CA LYS A 237 77.20 5.36 -21.09
C LYS A 237 78.21 4.71 -22.04
N LEU A 238 77.73 3.90 -22.99
CA LEU A 238 78.58 3.26 -23.97
C LEU A 238 79.21 4.30 -24.91
N LYS A 239 78.41 5.25 -25.40
CA LYS A 239 78.90 6.37 -26.21
C LYS A 239 79.93 7.22 -25.47
N GLN A 240 79.67 7.52 -24.19
CA GLN A 240 80.61 8.27 -23.35
C GLN A 240 81.94 7.51 -23.19
N LYS A 241 81.89 6.19 -22.95
CA LYS A 241 83.09 5.35 -22.85
C LYS A 241 83.87 5.23 -24.16
N GLU A 242 83.18 5.24 -25.30
CA GLU A 242 83.83 5.29 -26.61
C GLU A 242 84.55 6.62 -26.82
N GLN A 243 83.92 7.75 -26.47
CA GLN A 243 84.54 9.08 -26.53
C GLN A 243 85.75 9.19 -25.60
N GLU A 244 85.63 8.76 -24.34
CA GLU A 244 86.75 8.74 -23.38
C GLU A 244 87.94 7.90 -23.90
N LYS A 245 87.67 6.76 -24.55
CA LYS A 245 88.72 5.92 -25.16
C LYS A 245 89.37 6.62 -26.36
N GLU A 246 88.60 7.27 -27.22
CA GLU A 246 89.13 8.01 -28.36
C GLU A 246 90.00 9.18 -27.93
N GLU A 247 89.58 9.93 -26.90
CA GLU A 247 90.36 11.01 -26.29
C GLU A 247 91.66 10.48 -25.66
N ALA A 248 91.60 9.39 -24.90
CA ALA A 248 92.78 8.76 -24.32
C ALA A 248 93.76 8.24 -25.38
N LEU A 249 93.27 7.69 -26.51
CA LEU A 249 94.11 7.29 -27.63
C LEU A 249 94.80 8.49 -28.27
N LYS A 250 94.08 9.58 -28.53
CA LYS A 250 94.67 10.83 -29.05
C LYS A 250 95.71 11.42 -28.11
N GLU A 251 95.48 11.39 -26.80
CA GLU A 251 96.44 11.86 -25.81
C GLU A 251 97.72 10.99 -25.80
N LEU A 252 97.58 9.67 -25.91
CA LEU A 252 98.71 8.74 -25.97
C LEU A 252 99.52 8.93 -27.26
N GLU A 253 98.86 9.07 -28.41
CA GLU A 253 99.52 9.40 -29.68
C GLU A 253 100.27 10.74 -29.62
N ALA A 254 99.66 11.77 -29.03
CA ALA A 254 100.31 13.07 -28.85
C ALA A 254 101.54 12.98 -27.94
N ARG A 255 101.47 12.20 -26.84
CA ARG A 255 102.61 11.93 -25.95
C ARG A 255 103.75 11.22 -26.68
N LEU A 256 103.44 10.15 -27.42
CA LEU A 256 104.45 9.43 -28.20
C LEU A 256 105.11 10.32 -29.25
N LYS A 257 104.34 11.19 -29.91
CA LYS A 257 104.88 12.15 -30.87
C LYS A 257 105.79 13.18 -30.19
N ALA A 258 105.40 13.72 -29.05
CA ALA A 258 106.22 14.66 -28.29
C ALA A 258 107.53 14.01 -27.81
N GLU A 259 107.49 12.78 -27.29
CA GLU A 259 108.67 12.02 -26.87
C GLU A 259 109.60 11.72 -28.06
N ALA A 260 109.04 11.37 -29.23
CA ALA A 260 109.82 11.19 -30.45
C ALA A 260 110.49 12.49 -30.94
N GLU A 261 109.79 13.62 -30.86
CA GLU A 261 110.34 14.95 -31.19
C GLU A 261 111.45 15.37 -30.21
N GLU A 262 111.27 15.12 -28.90
CA GLU A 262 112.30 15.35 -27.90
C GLU A 262 113.53 14.46 -28.11
N ALA A 263 113.34 13.16 -28.36
CA ALA A 263 114.43 12.25 -28.66
C ALA A 263 115.21 12.69 -29.92
N GLN A 264 114.52 13.13 -30.97
CA GLN A 264 115.16 13.71 -32.16
C GLN A 264 115.94 14.98 -31.84
N ARG A 265 115.39 15.88 -31.01
CA ARG A 265 116.12 17.09 -30.57
C ARG A 265 117.39 16.74 -29.83
N VAL A 266 117.34 15.78 -28.90
CA VAL A 266 118.52 15.31 -28.16
C VAL A 266 119.57 14.74 -29.09
N ILE A 267 119.18 13.94 -30.10
CA ILE A 267 120.11 13.42 -31.12
C ILE A 267 120.72 14.58 -31.91
N VAL A 268 119.93 15.54 -32.40
CA VAL A 268 120.42 16.70 -33.16
C VAL A 268 121.37 17.56 -32.30
N GLU A 269 121.06 17.78 -31.03
CA GLU A 269 121.92 18.51 -30.10
C GLU A 269 123.23 17.76 -29.82
N ALA A 270 123.17 16.44 -29.64
CA ALA A 270 124.36 15.60 -29.49
C ALA A 270 125.26 15.66 -30.73
N TRP A 271 124.67 15.56 -31.92
CA TRP A 271 125.38 15.68 -33.21
C TRP A 271 125.99 17.07 -33.40
N LYS A 272 125.26 18.15 -33.05
CA LYS A 272 125.80 19.52 -33.07
C LYS A 272 126.99 19.65 -32.12
N LYS A 273 126.89 19.10 -30.92
CA LYS A 273 127.98 19.14 -29.93
C LYS A 273 129.20 18.36 -30.42
N GLU A 274 129.00 17.21 -31.04
CA GLU A 274 130.07 16.40 -31.64
C GLU A 274 130.76 17.15 -32.78
N LEU A 275 130.00 17.72 -33.72
CA LEU A 275 130.51 18.59 -34.79
C LEU A 275 131.30 19.79 -34.24
N GLU A 276 130.82 20.45 -33.18
CA GLU A 276 131.51 21.58 -32.54
C GLU A 276 132.83 21.13 -31.89
N THR A 277 132.85 19.95 -31.25
CA THR A 277 134.09 19.38 -30.72
C THR A 277 135.08 19.01 -31.83
N GLU A 278 134.61 18.53 -32.98
CA GLU A 278 135.45 18.20 -34.14
C GLU A 278 135.96 19.44 -34.90
N ARG A 279 135.19 20.53 -34.86
CA ARG A 279 135.58 21.85 -35.36
C ARG A 279 136.63 22.52 -34.48
N ASN A 280 136.52 22.36 -33.15
CA ASN A 280 137.48 22.89 -32.18
C ASN A 280 138.75 22.04 -32.01
N LYS A 281 138.83 20.86 -32.61
CA LYS A 281 140.09 20.09 -32.71
C LYS A 281 141.04 20.80 -33.68
N SER A 282 142.15 21.32 -33.15
CA SER A 282 143.24 21.93 -33.92
C SER A 282 143.73 20.95 -34.99
N TRP A 283 143.81 21.42 -36.25
CA TRP A 283 144.10 20.62 -37.45
C TRP A 283 145.32 19.70 -37.36
N TRP A 284 146.32 20.03 -36.51
CA TRP A 284 147.50 19.22 -36.25
C TRP A 284 147.21 17.86 -35.58
N LYS A 285 146.12 17.73 -34.81
CA LYS A 285 145.72 16.44 -34.19
C LYS A 285 144.96 15.50 -35.13
N LYS A 286 144.57 15.98 -36.32
CA LYS A 286 143.87 15.15 -37.34
C LYS A 286 144.83 14.34 -38.22
N LEU A 287 146.14 14.62 -38.14
CA LEU A 287 147.17 13.97 -38.96
C LEU A 287 147.92 12.82 -38.25
N PHE A 288 147.64 12.54 -36.98
CA PHE A 288 148.35 11.53 -36.16
C PHE A 288 147.41 10.61 -35.34
N SER A 289 146.23 10.31 -35.87
CA SER A 289 145.41 9.15 -35.52
C SER A 289 144.93 8.48 -36.80
#